data_AF-A0A0A9WDN5-F1
#
_entry.id   AF-A0A0A9WDN5-F1
#
_cell.length_a   1.000
_cell.length_b   1.000
_cell.length_c   1.000
_cell.angle_alpha   90.00
_cell.angle_beta   90.00
_cell.angle_gamma   90.00
#
_symmetry.space_group_name_H-M   'P 1'
#
loop_
_entity.id
_entity.type
_entity.pdbx_description
1 polymer ?
#
loop_
_entity_poly.entity_id
_entity_poly.type
_entity_poly.pdbx_seq_one_letter_code
_entity_poly.pdbx_strand_id
1 'polypeptide(L)'
;MLIFLLHVCNFLNTGSRFQNAHGFPITQLPQIINFRCTHGKGTLLEYVVRAVELQHKGIHNFARELMPFIELGRDIDIAGIEQELRKLHARLQECASLVRTLEHDKK
;
A
#
# COMPACT_ATOMS: atom_id res chain seq x y z
N MET A 1 -2.78 -4.55 -14.00
CA MET A 1 -3.27 -3.15 -13.95
C MET A 1 -2.14 -2.12 -14.01
N LEU A 2 -1.18 -2.13 -13.07
CA LEU A 2 -0.09 -1.13 -13.01
C LEU A 2 0.76 -1.04 -14.29
N ILE A 3 1.05 -2.18 -14.95
CA ILE A 3 1.78 -2.19 -16.22
C ILE A 3 1.03 -1.44 -17.34
N PHE A 4 -0.30 -1.55 -17.39
CA PHE A 4 -1.12 -0.85 -18.38
C PHE A 4 -1.10 0.66 -18.14
N LEU A 5 -1.20 1.07 -16.86
CA LEU A 5 -1.02 2.47 -16.48
C LEU A 5 0.37 2.98 -16.87
N LEU A 6 1.42 2.20 -16.60
CA LEU A 6 2.80 2.58 -16.96
C LEU A 6 2.95 2.77 -18.47
N HIS A 7 2.44 1.85 -19.30
CA HIS A 7 2.51 1.97 -20.75
C HIS A 7 1.77 3.19 -21.27
N VAL A 8 0.56 3.46 -20.77
CA VAL A 8 -0.20 4.65 -21.19
C VAL A 8 0.49 5.93 -20.71
N CYS A 9 1.00 5.97 -19.48
CA CYS A 9 1.76 7.11 -18.99
C CYS A 9 3.02 7.36 -19.81
N ASN A 10 3.78 6.31 -20.18
CA ASN A 10 4.95 6.44 -21.04
C ASN A 10 4.60 6.98 -22.42
N PHE A 11 3.51 6.48 -23.01
CA PHE A 11 3.01 7.00 -24.28
C PHE A 11 2.64 8.48 -24.19
N LEU A 12 1.87 8.87 -23.17
CA LEU A 12 1.45 10.26 -22.96
C LEU A 12 2.61 11.21 -22.64
N ASN A 13 3.68 10.70 -22.04
CA ASN A 13 4.87 11.48 -21.67
C ASN A 13 5.99 11.43 -22.72
N THR A 14 5.74 10.90 -23.91
CA THR A 14 6.70 10.90 -25.03
C THR A 14 7.25 12.31 -25.27
N GLY A 15 8.58 12.44 -25.35
CA GLY A 15 9.27 13.72 -25.53
C GLY A 15 9.50 14.52 -24.24
N SER A 16 8.99 14.05 -23.10
CA SER A 16 9.25 14.66 -21.79
C SER A 16 10.39 13.95 -21.04
N ARG A 17 10.85 14.54 -19.94
CA ARG A 17 11.79 13.90 -19.00
C ARG A 17 11.25 12.63 -18.32
N PHE A 18 9.94 12.37 -18.43
CA PHE A 18 9.25 11.23 -17.82
C PHE A 18 8.93 10.10 -18.81
N GLN A 19 9.43 10.18 -20.06
CA GLN A 19 9.32 9.10 -21.04
C GLN A 19 10.16 7.87 -20.64
N ASN A 20 9.81 6.70 -21.17
CA ASN A 20 10.54 5.43 -20.95
C ASN A 20 10.76 5.09 -19.45
N ALA A 21 9.83 5.48 -18.59
CA ALA A 21 9.86 5.09 -17.19
C ALA A 21 9.67 3.57 -17.05
N HIS A 22 10.42 2.96 -16.13
CA HIS A 22 10.27 1.55 -15.77
C HIS A 22 9.26 1.33 -14.64
N GLY A 23 8.77 2.41 -14.03
CA GLY A 23 7.81 2.38 -12.95
C GLY A 23 7.50 3.78 -12.42
N PHE A 24 6.61 3.85 -11.45
CA PHE A 24 6.28 5.07 -10.71
C PHE A 24 6.04 4.72 -9.23
N PRO A 25 6.31 5.65 -8.30
CA PRO A 25 5.96 5.46 -6.89
C PRO A 25 4.44 5.22 -6.74
N ILE A 26 4.06 4.20 -5.96
CA ILE A 26 2.63 3.87 -5.75
C ILE A 26 1.84 5.04 -5.14
N THR A 27 2.51 5.91 -4.40
CA THR A 27 1.95 7.14 -3.83
C THR A 27 1.48 8.15 -4.89
N GLN A 28 1.98 8.05 -6.12
CA GLN A 28 1.54 8.87 -7.25
C GLN A 28 0.29 8.30 -7.93
N LEU A 29 -0.09 7.05 -7.62
CA LEU A 29 -1.22 6.39 -8.27
C LEU A 29 -2.51 7.22 -8.19
N PRO A 30 -2.90 7.83 -7.05
CA PRO A 30 -4.08 8.70 -6.99
C PRO A 30 -4.03 9.90 -7.94
N GLN A 31 -2.85 10.46 -8.21
CA GLN A 31 -2.70 11.59 -9.14
C GLN A 31 -2.83 11.09 -10.60
N ILE A 32 -2.20 9.95 -10.90
CA ILE A 32 -2.23 9.34 -12.22
C ILE A 32 -3.65 8.93 -12.61
N ILE A 33 -4.35 8.20 -11.73
CA ILE A 33 -5.70 7.67 -12.02
C ILE A 33 -6.75 8.77 -12.17
N ASN A 34 -6.55 9.94 -11.54
CA ASN A 34 -7.46 11.08 -11.59
C ASN A 34 -7.13 12.07 -12.70
N PHE A 35 -6.08 11.84 -13.49
CA PHE A 35 -5.74 12.69 -14.64
C PHE A 35 -6.92 12.73 -15.62
N ARG A 36 -7.43 13.94 -15.91
CA ARG A 36 -8.60 14.09 -16.79
C ARG A 36 -8.23 13.98 -18.26
N CYS A 37 -9.08 13.31 -19.03
CA CYS A 37 -8.95 13.28 -20.48
C CYS A 37 -9.18 14.68 -21.08
N THR A 38 -8.63 14.93 -22.28
CA THR A 38 -8.61 16.25 -22.96
C THR A 38 -9.98 16.92 -23.10
N HIS A 39 -11.07 16.14 -23.17
CA HIS A 39 -12.44 16.67 -23.28
C HIS A 39 -13.20 16.71 -21.95
N GLY A 40 -12.54 16.46 -20.81
CA GLY A 40 -13.16 16.40 -19.48
C GLY A 40 -14.09 15.20 -19.26
N LYS A 41 -14.33 14.38 -20.29
CA LYS A 41 -15.21 13.20 -20.28
C LYS A 41 -14.51 11.98 -19.70
N GLY A 42 -14.18 12.07 -18.41
CA GLY A 42 -13.64 10.96 -17.64
C GLY A 42 -12.17 11.10 -17.25
N THR A 43 -11.67 10.06 -16.61
CA THR A 43 -10.31 9.99 -16.08
C THR A 43 -9.47 8.98 -16.84
N LEU A 44 -8.15 9.08 -16.68
CA LEU A 44 -7.21 8.11 -17.21
C LEU A 44 -7.53 6.69 -16.73
N LEU A 45 -7.98 6.53 -15.47
CA LEU A 45 -8.41 5.24 -14.96
C LEU A 45 -9.57 4.66 -15.74
N GLU A 46 -10.62 5.45 -15.97
CA GLU A 46 -11.79 5.00 -16.74
C GLU A 46 -11.41 4.58 -18.15
N TYR A 47 -10.50 5.33 -18.79
CA TYR A 47 -9.95 4.98 -20.10
C TYR A 47 -9.20 3.64 -20.05
N VAL A 48 -8.27 3.47 -19.11
CA VAL A 48 -7.45 2.25 -19.00
C VAL A 48 -8.30 1.04 -18.65
N VAL A 49 -9.28 1.16 -17.74
CA VAL A 49 -10.19 0.06 -17.40
C VAL A 49 -10.96 -0.39 -18.64
N ARG A 50 -11.57 0.54 -19.39
CA ARG A 50 -12.30 0.21 -20.62
C ARG A 50 -11.40 -0.45 -21.67
N ALA A 51 -10.20 0.08 -21.87
CA ALA A 51 -9.25 -0.45 -22.85
C ALA A 51 -8.81 -1.88 -22.49
N VAL A 52 -8.55 -2.13 -21.20
CA VAL A 52 -8.08 -3.43 -20.73
C VAL A 52 -9.21 -4.46 -20.66
N GLU A 53 -10.43 -4.09 -20.30
CA GLU A 53 -11.57 -5.02 -20.28
C GLU A 53 -11.89 -5.61 -21.65
N LEU A 54 -11.63 -4.86 -22.73
CA LEU A 54 -11.78 -5.34 -24.10
C LEU A 54 -10.75 -6.43 -24.46
N GLN A 55 -9.55 -6.38 -23.86
CA GLN A 55 -8.42 -7.27 -24.21
C GLN A 55 -8.17 -8.39 -23.20
N HIS A 56 -8.45 -8.14 -21.92
CA HIS A 56 -8.16 -9.03 -20.80
C HIS A 56 -9.34 -9.08 -19.83
N LYS A 57 -10.33 -9.91 -20.17
CA LYS A 57 -11.48 -10.16 -19.30
C LYS A 57 -11.02 -10.71 -17.95
N GLY A 58 -11.53 -10.14 -16.87
CA GLY A 58 -11.25 -10.59 -15.50
C GLY A 58 -10.02 -9.97 -14.84
N ILE A 59 -9.37 -8.98 -15.46
CA ILE A 59 -8.24 -8.30 -14.81
C ILE A 59 -8.64 -7.66 -13.46
N HIS A 60 -9.91 -7.28 -13.27
CA HIS A 60 -10.42 -6.70 -12.02
C HIS A 60 -10.46 -7.70 -10.85
N ASN A 61 -10.22 -9.00 -11.08
CA ASN A 61 -10.22 -10.01 -10.02
C ASN A 61 -9.18 -9.74 -8.93
N PHE A 62 -8.09 -9.02 -9.24
CA PHE A 62 -7.10 -8.63 -8.23
C PHE A 62 -7.73 -7.82 -7.09
N ALA A 63 -8.77 -7.02 -7.37
CA ALA A 63 -9.42 -6.22 -6.33
C ALA A 63 -10.11 -7.16 -5.34
N ARG A 64 -10.81 -8.18 -5.83
CA ARG A 64 -11.46 -9.18 -4.97
C ARG A 64 -10.45 -9.95 -4.11
N GLU A 65 -9.26 -10.23 -4.66
CA GLU A 65 -8.20 -10.95 -3.95
C GLU A 65 -7.49 -10.08 -2.91
N LEU A 66 -7.23 -8.82 -3.23
CA LEU A 66 -6.43 -7.93 -2.37
C LEU A 66 -7.26 -7.14 -1.34
N MET A 67 -8.52 -6.81 -1.66
CA MET A 67 -9.37 -5.96 -0.79
C MET A 67 -9.48 -6.47 0.65
N PRO A 68 -9.69 -7.79 0.92
CA PRO A 68 -9.77 -8.27 2.30
C PRO A 68 -8.51 -7.98 3.12
N PHE A 69 -7.33 -8.10 2.51
CA PHE A 69 -6.06 -7.83 3.19
C PHE A 69 -5.81 -6.33 3.36
N ILE A 70 -6.20 -5.52 2.39
CA ILE A 70 -6.09 -4.06 2.45
C ILE A 70 -6.99 -3.52 3.56
N GLU A 71 -8.24 -3.98 3.67
CA GLU A 71 -9.18 -3.55 4.70
C GLU A 71 -8.68 -3.89 6.11
N LEU A 72 -8.09 -5.07 6.29
CA LEU A 72 -7.48 -5.45 7.57
C LEU A 72 -6.21 -4.63 7.89
N GLY A 73 -5.42 -4.30 6.87
CA GLY A 73 -4.11 -3.67 7.03
C GLY A 73 -4.13 -2.14 7.09
N ARG A 74 -5.15 -1.49 6.52
CA ARG A 74 -5.17 -0.02 6.31
C ARG A 74 -5.05 0.77 7.60
N ASP A 75 -5.72 0.28 8.65
CA ASP A 75 -5.87 1.02 9.91
C ASP A 75 -4.89 0.50 10.99
N ILE A 76 -3.91 -0.33 10.61
CA ILE A 76 -2.87 -0.83 11.50
C ILE A 76 -1.85 0.28 11.79
N ASP A 77 -1.82 0.74 13.03
CA ASP A 77 -0.77 1.64 13.54
C ASP A 77 0.44 0.85 14.06
N ILE A 78 1.43 0.68 13.19
CA ILE A 78 2.68 -0.02 13.52
C ILE A 78 3.43 0.69 14.65
N ALA A 79 3.43 2.04 14.66
CA ALA A 79 4.16 2.80 15.67
C ALA A 79 3.53 2.61 17.06
N GLY A 80 2.19 2.62 17.13
CA GLY A 80 1.44 2.28 18.34
C GLY A 80 1.73 0.86 18.83
N ILE A 81 1.73 -0.13 17.93
CA ILE A 81 2.06 -1.53 18.25
C ILE A 81 3.47 -1.65 18.83
N GLU A 82 4.45 -1.00 18.20
CA GLU A 82 5.83 -1.01 18.71
C GLU A 82 5.94 -0.39 20.11
N GLN A 83 5.22 0.70 20.36
CA GLN A 83 5.23 1.36 21.66
C GLN A 83 4.63 0.45 22.74
N GLU A 84 3.49 -0.19 22.48
CA GLU A 84 2.87 -1.11 23.42
C GLU A 84 3.73 -2.35 23.66
N LEU A 85 4.39 -2.87 22.61
CA LEU A 85 5.32 -4.00 22.75
C LEU A 85 6.51 -3.65 23.64
N ARG A 86 7.08 -2.44 23.50
CA ARG A 86 8.16 -1.96 24.37
C ARG A 86 7.71 -1.86 25.82
N LYS A 87 6.52 -1.32 26.09
CA LYS A 87 5.95 -1.23 27.45
C LYS A 87 5.75 -2.62 28.05
N LEU A 88 5.20 -3.55 27.27
CA LEU A 88 4.99 -4.93 27.71
C LEU A 88 6.32 -5.60 28.08
N HIS A 89 7.33 -5.45 27.22
CA HIS A 89 8.67 -6.01 27.46
C HIS A 89 9.28 -5.45 28.76
N ALA A 90 9.24 -4.14 28.97
CA ALA A 90 9.75 -3.51 30.20
C ALA A 90 9.06 -4.08 31.45
N ARG A 91 7.73 -4.19 31.43
CA ARG A 91 6.96 -4.77 32.55
C ARG A 91 7.31 -6.23 32.82
N LEU A 92 7.53 -7.03 31.78
CA LEU A 92 7.95 -8.42 31.93
C LEU A 92 9.35 -8.52 32.55
N GLN A 93 10.27 -7.63 32.17
CA GLN A 93 11.60 -7.57 32.78
C GLN A 93 11.54 -7.18 34.27
N GLU A 94 10.69 -6.23 34.63
CA GLU A 94 10.43 -5.86 36.04
C GLU A 94 9.84 -7.04 36.83
N CYS A 95 8.87 -7.76 36.27
CA CYS A 95 8.32 -8.94 36.94
C CYS A 95 9.39 -10.01 37.14
N ALA A 96 10.23 -10.25 36.12
CA ALA A 96 11.31 -11.22 36.20
C ALA A 96 12.37 -10.85 37.25
N SER A 97 12.68 -9.56 37.41
CA SER A 97 13.60 -9.12 38.47
C SER A 97 12.99 -9.29 39.87
N LEU A 98 11.72 -8.92 40.05
CA LEU A 98 11.00 -9.09 41.32
C LEU A 98 10.94 -10.56 41.76
N VAL A 99 10.63 -11.49 40.84
CA VAL A 99 10.61 -12.92 41.14
C VAL A 99 11.99 -13.41 41.62
N ARG A 100 13.07 -12.99 40.95
CA ARG A 100 14.45 -13.37 41.35
C ARG A 100 14.81 -12.84 42.74
N THR A 101 14.38 -11.62 43.07
CA THR A 101 14.62 -11.04 44.41
C THR A 101 13.88 -11.82 45.49
N LEU A 102 12.62 -12.21 45.25
CA LEU A 102 11.83 -13.01 46.20
C LEU A 102 12.41 -14.41 46.44
N GLU A 103 13.05 -15.03 45.44
CA GLU A 103 13.78 -16.29 45.63
C GLU A 103 14.98 -16.14 46.57
N HIS A 104 15.62 -14.96 46.60
CA HIS A 104 16.78 -14.67 47.44
C HIS A 104 16.40 -14.28 48.88
N ASP A 105 15.15 -13.88 49.12
CA ASP A 105 14.61 -13.49 50.44
C ASP A 105 14.20 -14.67 51.33
N LYS A 106 14.23 -15.91 50.83
CA LYS A 106 13.89 -17.13 51.61
C LYS A 106 15.02 -17.64 52.53
N LYS A 107 15.88 -16.78 53.07
CA LYS A 107 16.88 -17.13 54.09
C LYS A 107 16.58 -16.48 55.43
#